data_AF-A0A1V1NX91-F1
#
_entry.id   AF-A0A1V1NX91-F1
#
_cell.length_a   1.000
_cell.length_b   1.000
_cell.length_c   1.000
_cell.angle_alpha   90.00
_cell.angle_beta   90.00
_cell.angle_gamma   90.00
#
_symmetry.space_group_name_H-M   'P 1'
#
loop_
_entity.id
_entity.type
_entity.pdbx_description
1 polymer ?
#
loop_
_entity_poly.entity_id
_entity_poly.type
_entity_poly.pdbx_seq_one_letter_code
_entity_poly.pdbx_strand_id
1 'polypeptide(L)'
;MIIDNPNVKEHFLNLKKQLTEALQDVEKIINKEVPIQTPDDLANIENEIINQTDKLAGLILGCKIQESLISNHELKQETTNFINTFPKKMKNQGIRDVEISPLRGEPFKVKTEGRIPKKSVVFGDNH
;
A
#
# COMPACT_ATOMS: atom_id res chain seq x y z
N MET A 1 5.14 -3.37 5.84
CA MET A 1 4.32 -2.22 6.29
C MET A 1 4.13 -1.19 5.17
N ILE A 2 3.63 -1.60 4.00
CA ILE A 2 3.31 -0.63 2.92
C ILE A 2 1.99 0.13 3.22
N ILE A 3 1.14 -0.44 4.09
CA ILE A 3 -0.25 -0.02 4.30
C ILE A 3 -0.42 0.90 5.53
N ASP A 4 0.59 1.01 6.40
CA ASP A 4 0.69 2.03 7.45
C ASP A 4 1.54 3.22 7.03
N ASN A 5 1.79 3.36 5.72
CA ASN A 5 2.48 4.52 5.18
C ASN A 5 1.55 5.74 5.32
N PRO A 6 1.94 6.77 6.10
CA PRO A 6 1.12 7.98 6.28
C PRO A 6 0.77 8.63 4.94
N ASN A 7 1.65 8.54 3.93
CA ASN A 7 1.41 9.08 2.60
C ASN A 7 0.25 8.38 1.87
N VAL A 8 0.03 7.07 2.12
CA VAL A 8 -1.09 6.33 1.51
C VAL A 8 -2.42 6.73 2.15
N LYS A 9 -2.43 6.94 3.47
CA LYS A 9 -3.62 7.44 4.19
C LYS A 9 -3.95 8.88 3.79
N GLU A 10 -2.94 9.73 3.65
CA GLU A 10 -3.09 11.11 3.20
C GLU A 10 -3.62 11.17 1.76
N HIS A 11 -3.06 10.38 0.85
CA HIS A 11 -3.54 10.29 -0.52
C HIS A 11 -5.01 9.83 -0.59
N PHE A 12 -5.39 8.85 0.23
CA PHE A 12 -6.77 8.39 0.30
C PHE A 12 -7.73 9.46 0.82
N LEU A 13 -7.33 10.24 1.83
CA LEU A 13 -8.11 11.39 2.30
C LEU A 13 -8.25 12.47 1.22
N ASN A 14 -7.19 12.72 0.45
CA ASN A 14 -7.23 13.67 -0.67
C ASN A 14 -8.19 13.19 -1.77
N LEU A 15 -8.16 11.90 -2.14
CA LEU A 15 -9.12 11.33 -3.09
C LEU A 15 -10.56 11.47 -2.60
N LYS A 16 -10.82 11.23 -1.31
CA LYS A 16 -12.15 11.42 -0.73
C LYS A 16 -12.61 12.87 -0.81
N LYS A 17 -11.71 13.81 -0.53
CA LYS A 17 -12.00 15.24 -0.67
C LYS A 17 -12.35 15.60 -2.13
N GLN A 18 -11.55 15.15 -3.08
CA GLN A 18 -11.81 15.37 -4.51
C GLN A 18 -13.13 14.73 -4.96
N LEU A 19 -13.47 13.56 -4.43
CA LEU A 19 -14.75 12.89 -4.69
C LEU A 19 -15.93 13.73 -4.17
N THR A 20 -15.82 14.27 -2.95
CA THR A 20 -16.86 15.16 -2.41
C THR A 20 -17.02 16.45 -3.21
N GLU A 21 -15.91 17.03 -3.68
CA GLU A 21 -15.94 18.22 -4.54
C GLU A 21 -16.59 17.90 -5.89
N ALA A 22 -16.24 16.76 -6.51
CA ALA A 22 -16.83 16.33 -7.78
C ALA A 22 -18.34 16.08 -7.67
N LEU A 23 -18.82 15.53 -6.55
CA LEU A 23 -20.26 15.36 -6.30
C LEU A 23 -20.98 16.71 -6.22
N GLN A 24 -20.39 17.69 -5.54
CA GLN A 24 -20.94 19.05 -5.48
C GLN A 24 -20.96 19.71 -6.86
N ASP A 25 -19.95 19.46 -7.70
CA ASP A 25 -19.91 20.01 -9.06
C ASP A 25 -20.99 19.40 -9.95
N VAL A 26 -21.27 18.09 -9.82
CA VAL A 26 -22.39 17.44 -10.50
C VAL A 26 -23.73 17.99 -10.01
N GLU A 27 -23.91 18.20 -8.70
CA GLU A 27 -25.11 18.83 -8.16
C GLU A 27 -25.32 20.25 -8.70
N LYS A 28 -24.24 21.03 -8.87
CA LYS A 28 -24.34 22.35 -9.50
C LYS A 28 -24.85 22.24 -10.93
N ILE A 29 -24.36 21.27 -11.72
CA ILE A 29 -24.83 21.06 -13.10
C ILE A 29 -26.31 20.70 -13.12
N ILE A 30 -26.76 19.81 -12.23
CA ILE A 30 -28.17 19.40 -12.14
C ILE A 30 -29.08 20.59 -11.82
N ASN A 31 -28.64 21.47 -10.92
CA ASN A 31 -29.43 22.63 -10.47
C ASN A 31 -29.25 23.87 -11.35
N LYS A 32 -28.38 23.83 -12.36
CA LYS A 32 -28.10 24.95 -13.25
C LYS A 32 -29.19 25.04 -14.31
N GLU A 33 -30.01 26.07 -14.24
CA GLU A 33 -30.88 26.43 -15.36
C GLU A 33 -30.05 27.11 -16.45
N VAL A 34 -29.77 26.38 -17.54
CA VAL A 34 -29.08 26.93 -18.70
C VAL A 34 -30.10 27.18 -19.81
N PRO A 35 -30.29 28.43 -20.26
CA PRO A 35 -31.12 28.70 -21.43
C PRO A 35 -30.43 28.18 -22.69
N ILE A 36 -31.02 27.18 -23.33
CA ILE A 36 -30.49 26.60 -24.59
C ILE A 36 -31.16 27.33 -25.75
N GLN A 37 -30.39 28.13 -26.49
CA GLN A 37 -30.89 28.91 -27.63
C GLN A 37 -30.35 28.39 -28.96
N THR A 38 -29.22 27.70 -28.93
CA THR A 38 -28.53 27.16 -30.11
C THR A 38 -28.16 25.69 -29.93
N PRO A 39 -27.92 24.94 -31.04
CA PRO A 39 -27.38 23.59 -30.97
C PRO A 39 -26.01 23.50 -30.27
N ASP A 40 -25.19 24.56 -30.38
CA ASP A 40 -23.89 24.63 -29.73
C ASP A 40 -24.04 24.72 -28.20
N ASP A 41 -25.06 25.42 -27.69
CA ASP A 41 -25.34 25.46 -26.25
C ASP A 41 -25.66 24.07 -25.69
N LEU A 42 -26.43 23.28 -26.45
CA LEU A 42 -26.76 21.90 -26.07
C LEU A 42 -25.49 21.03 -26.03
N ALA A 43 -24.68 21.07 -27.08
CA ALA A 43 -23.44 20.30 -27.17
C ALA A 43 -22.45 20.67 -26.04
N ASN A 44 -22.39 21.95 -25.65
CA ASN A 44 -21.55 22.40 -24.55
C ASN A 44 -21.99 21.80 -23.21
N ILE A 45 -23.30 21.76 -22.94
CA ILE A 45 -23.84 21.16 -21.71
C ILE A 45 -23.61 19.65 -21.70
N GLU A 46 -23.83 18.96 -22.82
CA GLU A 46 -23.56 17.51 -22.92
C GLU A 46 -22.09 17.20 -22.62
N ASN A 47 -21.16 17.96 -23.20
CA ASN A 47 -19.74 17.81 -22.92
C ASN A 47 -19.40 18.12 -21.46
N GLU A 48 -20.03 19.13 -20.86
CA GLU A 48 -19.87 19.46 -19.43
C GLU A 48 -20.31 18.27 -18.55
N ILE A 49 -21.46 17.66 -18.84
CA ILE A 49 -22.00 16.49 -18.14
C ILE A 49 -21.06 15.29 -18.28
N ILE A 50 -20.62 14.97 -19.50
CA ILE A 50 -19.71 13.85 -19.77
C ILE A 50 -18.42 14.03 -18.97
N ASN A 51 -17.79 15.20 -19.06
CA ASN A 51 -16.53 15.47 -18.38
C ASN A 51 -16.63 15.33 -16.85
N GLN A 52 -17.69 15.85 -16.23
CA GLN A 52 -17.86 15.70 -14.78
C GLN A 52 -18.19 14.27 -14.37
N THR A 53 -18.97 13.55 -15.18
CA THR A 53 -19.35 12.16 -14.88
C THR A 53 -18.13 11.24 -15.00
N ASP A 54 -17.29 11.42 -16.02
CA ASP A 54 -16.04 10.68 -16.20
C ASP A 54 -15.08 10.93 -15.04
N LYS A 55 -14.93 12.19 -14.62
CA LYS A 55 -14.15 12.56 -13.44
C LYS A 55 -14.68 11.86 -12.17
N LEU A 56 -16.00 11.87 -11.97
CA LEU A 56 -16.64 11.22 -10.84
C LEU A 56 -16.41 9.70 -10.84
N ALA A 57 -16.60 9.04 -11.99
CA ALA A 57 -16.37 7.60 -12.14
C ALA A 57 -14.91 7.22 -11.85
N GLY A 58 -13.94 8.00 -12.35
CA GLY A 58 -12.52 7.81 -12.07
C GLY A 58 -12.19 7.92 -10.58
N LEU A 59 -12.74 8.92 -9.90
CA LEU A 59 -12.55 9.11 -8.46
C LEU A 59 -13.18 8.01 -7.61
N ILE A 60 -14.38 7.53 -7.97
CA ILE A 60 -15.03 6.39 -7.31
C ILE A 60 -14.17 5.14 -7.45
N LEU A 61 -13.70 4.84 -8.66
CA LEU A 61 -12.84 3.69 -8.93
C LEU A 61 -11.54 3.76 -8.13
N GLY A 62 -10.86 4.92 -8.15
CA GLY A 62 -9.64 5.15 -7.39
C GLY A 62 -9.84 4.95 -5.88
N CYS A 63 -10.92 5.52 -5.32
CA CYS A 63 -11.28 5.32 -3.91
C CYS A 63 -11.48 3.83 -3.58
N LYS A 64 -12.23 3.09 -4.42
CA LYS A 64 -12.52 1.68 -4.17
C LYS A 64 -11.28 0.80 -4.24
N ILE A 65 -10.39 1.04 -5.21
CA ILE A 65 -9.11 0.35 -5.30
C ILE A 65 -8.29 0.58 -4.02
N GLN A 66 -8.18 1.82 -3.55
CA GLN A 66 -7.44 2.12 -2.32
C GLN A 66 -8.09 1.49 -1.08
N GLU A 67 -9.42 1.51 -0.97
CA GLU A 67 -10.14 0.83 0.10
C GLU A 67 -9.84 -0.67 0.11
N SER A 68 -9.88 -1.34 -1.04
CA SER A 68 -9.58 -2.77 -1.16
C SER A 68 -8.14 -3.08 -0.76
N LEU A 69 -7.16 -2.25 -1.15
CA LEU A 69 -5.75 -2.45 -0.78
C LEU A 69 -5.50 -2.25 0.72
N ILE A 70 -6.19 -1.30 1.35
CA ILE A 70 -6.02 -0.99 2.79
C ILE A 70 -6.69 -2.04 3.67
N SER A 71 -7.87 -2.53 3.24
CA SER A 71 -8.71 -3.47 4.00
C SER A 71 -8.31 -4.93 3.82
N ASN A 72 -7.58 -5.30 2.77
CA ASN A 72 -7.23 -6.69 2.52
C ASN A 72 -6.20 -7.22 3.53
N HIS A 73 -6.70 -8.02 4.47
CA HIS A 73 -5.92 -8.67 5.52
C HIS A 73 -5.00 -9.77 4.98
N GLU A 74 -5.37 -10.42 3.86
CA GLU A 74 -4.56 -11.47 3.23
C GLU A 74 -3.27 -10.88 2.65
N LEU A 75 -3.36 -9.74 1.96
CA LEU A 75 -2.18 -9.01 1.47
C LEU A 75 -1.24 -8.57 2.61
N LYS A 76 -1.80 -8.20 3.77
CA LYS A 76 -1.02 -7.89 4.98
C LYS A 76 -0.28 -9.12 5.51
N GLN A 77 -0.96 -10.26 5.59
CA GLN A 77 -0.35 -11.51 6.03
C GLN A 77 0.73 -12.00 5.06
N GLU A 78 0.46 -11.98 3.76
CA GLU A 78 1.42 -12.38 2.74
C GLU A 78 2.67 -11.50 2.75
N THR A 79 2.51 -10.19 2.89
CA THR A 79 3.63 -9.25 3.06
C THR A 79 4.46 -9.58 4.31
N THR A 80 3.81 -9.92 5.41
CA THR A 80 4.48 -10.24 6.68
C THR A 80 5.24 -11.55 6.57
N ASN A 81 4.63 -12.57 5.96
CA ASN A 81 5.26 -13.85 5.68
C ASN A 81 6.48 -13.68 4.77
N PHE A 82 6.37 -12.86 3.72
CA PHE A 82 7.48 -12.53 2.83
C PHE A 82 8.63 -11.84 3.59
N ILE A 83 8.35 -10.84 4.44
CA ILE A 83 9.40 -10.20 5.25
C ILE A 83 10.07 -11.22 6.19
N ASN A 84 9.30 -12.15 6.75
CA ASN A 84 9.81 -13.17 7.66
C ASN A 84 10.68 -14.23 6.97
N THR A 85 10.54 -14.44 5.65
CA THR A 85 11.43 -15.34 4.90
C THR A 85 12.78 -14.72 4.56
N PHE A 86 12.96 -13.40 4.70
CA PHE A 86 14.26 -12.78 4.46
C PHE A 86 15.28 -13.10 5.57
N PRO A 87 16.54 -13.39 5.20
CA PRO A 87 17.59 -13.63 6.17
C PRO A 87 17.81 -12.37 7.04
N LYS A 88 17.68 -12.54 8.37
CA LYS A 88 17.86 -11.45 9.33
C LYS A 88 19.32 -11.00 9.40
N LYS A 89 19.54 -9.72 9.70
CA LYS A 89 20.90 -9.18 9.91
C LYS A 89 21.65 -9.99 10.98
N MET A 90 22.81 -10.51 10.62
CA MET A 90 23.64 -11.30 11.53
C MET A 90 24.68 -10.42 12.24
N LYS A 91 25.00 -10.74 13.49
CA LYS A 91 26.11 -10.20 14.27
C LYS A 91 27.33 -11.09 14.06
N ASN A 92 28.44 -10.50 13.62
CA ASN A 92 29.74 -11.18 13.62
C ASN A 92 30.16 -11.42 15.09
N GLN A 93 30.67 -12.60 15.42
CA GLN A 93 31.36 -12.78 16.69
C GLN A 93 32.74 -13.42 16.58
N GLY A 94 33.42 -13.18 15.47
CA GLY A 94 34.82 -13.53 15.29
C GLY A 94 35.03 -15.01 15.04
N ILE A 95 36.30 -15.42 15.12
CA ILE A 95 36.78 -16.77 14.83
C ILE A 95 36.39 -17.70 15.99
N ARG A 96 35.78 -18.84 15.65
CA ARG A 96 35.34 -19.86 16.62
C ARG A 96 35.58 -21.26 16.08
N ASP A 97 35.72 -22.21 16.99
CA ASP A 97 35.74 -23.63 16.64
C ASP A 97 34.32 -24.11 16.37
N VAL A 98 34.09 -24.64 15.16
CA VAL A 98 32.83 -25.26 14.76
C VAL A 98 33.10 -26.72 14.47
N GLU A 99 32.29 -27.60 15.07
CA GLU A 99 32.32 -29.03 14.79
C GLU A 99 31.44 -29.32 13.58
N ILE A 100 32.05 -29.94 12.56
CA ILE A 100 31.39 -30.34 11.33
C ILE A 100 31.20 -31.85 11.39
N SER A 101 29.94 -32.29 11.34
CA SER A 101 29.57 -33.71 11.29
C SER A 101 29.12 -34.07 9.87
N PRO A 102 30.02 -34.58 9.01
CA PRO A 102 29.67 -34.99 7.65
C PRO A 102 28.78 -36.23 7.64
N LEU A 103 28.05 -36.44 6.54
CA LEU A 103 27.16 -37.60 6.37
C LEU A 103 27.92 -38.94 6.40
N ARG A 104 29.24 -38.92 6.19
CA ARG A 104 30.17 -40.06 6.26
C ARG A 104 31.49 -39.61 6.90
N GLY A 105 32.03 -40.42 7.80
CA GLY A 105 33.26 -40.13 8.55
C GLY A 105 33.00 -39.59 9.95
N GLU A 106 34.07 -39.38 10.71
CA GLU A 106 34.00 -38.84 12.07
C GLU A 106 33.87 -37.30 12.05
N PRO A 107 33.14 -36.70 13.01
CA PRO A 107 33.11 -35.24 13.18
C PRO A 107 34.50 -34.63 13.38
N PHE A 108 34.72 -33.44 12.85
CA PHE A 108 35.99 -32.72 12.99
C PHE A 108 35.78 -31.22 13.26
N LYS A 109 36.75 -30.58 13.93
CA LYS A 109 36.67 -29.16 14.32
C LYS A 109 37.46 -28.27 13.37
N VAL A 110 36.85 -27.14 12.97
CA VAL A 110 37.47 -26.13 12.11
C VAL A 110 37.29 -24.73 12.71
N LYS A 111 38.33 -23.90 12.63
CA LYS A 111 38.26 -22.47 12.99
C LYS A 111 37.65 -21.67 11.84
N THR A 112 36.52 -21.02 12.10
CA THR A 112 35.84 -20.18 11.10
C THR A 112 35.16 -18.97 11.73
N GLU A 113 34.88 -17.94 10.92
CA GLU A 113 34.17 -16.75 11.36
C GLU A 113 32.67 -17.05 11.59
N GLY A 114 32.26 -17.09 12.85
CA GLY A 114 30.88 -17.40 13.21
C GLY A 114 29.99 -16.16 13.24
N ARG A 115 28.83 -16.22 12.56
CA ARG A 115 27.79 -15.19 12.62
C ARG A 115 26.53 -15.73 13.31
N ILE A 116 25.89 -14.94 14.15
CA ILE A 116 24.59 -15.29 14.77
C ILE A 116 23.53 -14.24 14.44
N PRO A 117 22.23 -14.56 14.45
CA PRO A 117 21.18 -13.55 14.25
C PRO A 117 21.31 -12.43 15.31
N LYS A 118 21.21 -11.16 14.91
CA LYS A 118 21.00 -10.08 15.89
C LYS A 118 19.62 -10.30 16.53
N LYS A 119 19.53 -10.35 17.88
CA LYS A 119 18.23 -10.34 18.58
C LYS A 119 17.44 -9.12 18.08
N SER A 120 16.29 -9.35 17.47
CA SER A 120 15.31 -8.29 17.23
C SER A 120 14.74 -7.89 18.58
N VAL A 121 14.86 -6.62 18.96
CA VAL A 121 14.05 -6.04 20.03
C VAL A 121 12.61 -6.14 19.55
N VAL A 122 11.86 -7.11 20.06
CA VAL A 122 10.40 -7.10 19.97
C VAL A 122 9.99 -6.03 20.97
N PHE A 123 9.54 -4.87 20.47
CA PHE A 123 8.77 -3.95 21.29
C PHE A 123 7.50 -4.70 21.65
N GLY A 124 7.47 -5.28 22.85
CA GLY A 124 6.25 -5.82 23.43
C GLY A 124 5.33 -4.64 23.72
N ASP A 125 4.07 -4.79 23.32
CA ASP A 125 2.97 -3.93 23.74
C ASP A 125 2.96 -3.88 25.27
N ASN A 126 3.15 -2.68 25.83
CA ASN A 126 2.88 -2.43 27.23
C ASN A 126 1.35 -2.42 27.39
N HIS A 127 0.86 -3.33 28.24
CA HIS A 127 -0.49 -3.35 28.79
C HIS A 127 -0.86 -2.05 29.50
#